data_AF-A0A928NBV5-F1
#
_entry.id   AF-A0A928NBV5-F1
#
_cell.length_a   1.000
_cell.length_b   1.000
_cell.length_c   1.000
_cell.angle_alpha   90.00
_cell.angle_beta   90.00
_cell.angle_gamma   90.00
#
_symmetry.space_group_name_H-M   'P 1'
#
loop_
_entity.id
_entity.type
_entity.pdbx_description
1 polymer ?
#
loop_
_entity_poly.entity_id
_entity_poly.type
_entity_poly.pdbx_seq_one_letter_code
_entity_poly.pdbx_strand_id
1 'polypeptide(L)' 'MKNEKFSLYPEDFNFYYIVRVHTDDGVFYAYNSRLLVRSLSSAKPFNTRRSALRCIRLGGFSNAEIITVKRN' A
#
# COMPACT_ATOMS: atom_id res chain seq x y z
N MET A 1 7.19 5.70 -20.07
CA MET A 1 6.60 4.41 -19.65
C MET A 1 5.11 4.57 -19.57
N LYS A 2 4.35 3.82 -20.38
CA LYS A 2 2.88 3.86 -20.40
C LYS A 2 2.35 3.10 -19.17
N ASN A 3 2.14 3.82 -18.07
CA ASN A 3 1.27 3.38 -16.99
C ASN A 3 -0.14 3.68 -17.43
N GLU A 4 -0.88 2.66 -17.85
CA GLU A 4 -2.31 2.50 -17.56
C GLU A 4 -2.88 1.37 -18.42
N LYS A 5 -3.26 0.29 -17.74
CA LYS A 5 -4.53 -0.39 -17.95
C LYS A 5 -4.89 -1.12 -16.66
N PHE A 6 -5.44 -0.36 -15.70
CA PHE A 6 -6.14 -0.92 -14.53
C PHE A 6 -7.57 -1.32 -14.90
N SER A 7 -7.75 -1.90 -16.07
CA SER A 7 -9.03 -2.36 -16.58
C SER A 7 -9.06 -3.88 -16.50
N LEU A 8 -10.10 -4.38 -15.87
CA LEU A 8 -10.38 -5.78 -15.50
C LEU A 8 -9.77 -6.11 -14.14
N TYR A 9 -10.58 -6.20 -13.09
CA TYR A 9 -10.76 -7.41 -12.27
C TYR A 9 -11.74 -7.12 -11.11
N PRO A 10 -12.48 -8.15 -10.67
CA PRO A 10 -13.81 -8.08 -10.07
C PRO A 10 -13.78 -7.75 -8.56
N GLU A 11 -14.95 -7.49 -8.01
CA GLU A 11 -15.26 -7.06 -6.62
C GLU A 11 -14.92 -8.06 -5.50
N ASP A 12 -13.80 -8.78 -5.56
CA ASP A 12 -13.40 -9.67 -4.47
C ASP A 12 -12.54 -8.94 -3.42
N PHE A 13 -13.23 -8.41 -2.40
CA PHE A 13 -12.71 -7.74 -1.19
C PHE A 13 -11.87 -8.63 -0.24
N ASN A 14 -11.22 -9.68 -0.73
CA ASN A 14 -10.45 -10.65 0.07
C ASN A 14 -8.96 -10.30 0.19
N PHE A 15 -8.57 -9.05 -0.06
CA PHE A 15 -7.16 -8.63 -0.04
C PHE A 15 -6.98 -7.32 0.72
N TYR A 16 -5.80 -7.15 1.33
CA TYR A 16 -5.31 -5.91 1.92
C TYR A 16 -4.44 -5.15 0.92
N TYR A 17 -4.58 -3.83 0.91
CA TYR A 17 -3.71 -2.93 0.14
C TYR A 17 -2.85 -2.11 1.11
N ILE A 18 -1.53 -2.26 1.00
CA ILE A 18 -0.53 -1.63 1.87
C ILE A 18 0.58 -1.06 0.98
N VAL A 19 1.13 0.09 1.34
CA VAL A 19 2.30 0.67 0.67
C VAL A 19 3.56 0.19 1.39
N ARG A 20 4.48 -0.46 0.69
CA ARG A 20 5.84 -0.69 1.17
C ARG A 20 6.68 0.53 0.81
N VAL A 21 7.39 1.07 1.78
CA VAL A 21 8.24 2.25 1.64
C VAL A 21 9.69 1.82 1.88
N HIS A 22 10.56 2.19 0.96
CA HIS A 22 12.00 1.96 1.06
C HIS A 22 12.67 3.25 1.52
N THR A 23 13.32 3.19 2.68
CA THR A 23 14.06 4.30 3.29
C THR A 23 15.51 3.88 3.53
N ASP A 24 16.40 4.84 3.83
CA ASP A 24 17.80 4.55 4.14
C ASP A 24 17.94 3.69 5.41
N ASP A 25 17.02 3.85 6.36
CA ASP A 25 16.95 3.07 7.61
C ASP A 25 16.30 1.67 7.42
N GLY A 26 15.87 1.34 6.21
CA GLY A 26 15.29 0.04 5.84
C GLY A 26 13.87 0.12 5.28
N VAL A 27 13.15 -1.01 5.37
CA VAL A 27 11.81 -1.19 4.78
C VAL A 27 10.72 -0.97 5.81
N PHE A 28 9.76 -0.14 5.46
CA PHE A 28 8.59 0.18 6.27
C PHE A 28 7.29 -0.04 5.50
N TYR A 29 6.17 -0.06 6.21
CA TYR A 29 4.85 -0.26 5.63
C TYR A 29 3.90 0.86 6.06
N ALA A 30 3.14 1.40 5.11
CA ALA A 30 2.16 2.47 5.33
C ALA A 30 0.80 2.10 4.76
N TYR A 31 -0.27 2.45 5.47
CA TYR A 31 -1.66 2.25 5.03
C TYR A 31 -2.50 3.53 5.15
N ASN A 32 -1.98 4.56 5.83
CA ASN A 32 -2.44 5.94 5.76
C ASN A 32 -1.20 6.89 5.73
N SER A 33 -1.38 8.14 5.32
CA SER A 33 -0.27 9.10 5.12
C SER A 33 0.47 9.54 6.39
N ARG A 34 -0.03 9.18 7.57
CA ARG A 34 0.47 9.53 8.91
C ARG A 34 0.96 8.31 9.69
N LEU A 35 0.75 7.08 9.20
CA LEU A 35 1.01 5.86 9.94
C LEU A 35 1.97 4.97 9.16
N LEU A 36 3.20 4.94 9.65
CA LEU A 36 4.30 4.08 9.21
C LEU A 36 4.53 3.01 10.28
N VAL A 37 4.61 1.75 9.88
CA VAL A 37 4.91 0.62 10.78
C VAL A 37 6.09 -0.18 10.25
N ARG A 38 6.87 -0.77 11.17
CA ARG A 38 8.07 -1.55 10.82
C ARG A 38 7.76 -2.94 10.24
N SER A 39 6.54 -3.45 10.41
CA SER A 39 6.20 -4.81 9.99
C SER A 39 4.92 -4.87 9.17
N LEU A 40 4.90 -5.77 8.19
CA LEU A 40 3.71 -6.00 7.37
C LEU A 40 2.53 -6.50 8.22
N SER A 41 2.80 -7.32 9.25
CA SER A 41 1.78 -7.84 10.16
C SER A 41 1.03 -6.72 10.90
N SER A 42 1.72 -5.63 11.26
CA SER A 42 1.09 -4.46 11.87
C SER A 42 0.27 -3.63 10.87
N ALA A 43 0.57 -3.72 9.57
CA ALA A 43 -0.17 -3.00 8.52
C ALA A 43 -1.37 -3.82 7.98
N LYS A 44 -1.31 -5.16 8.05
CA LYS A 44 -2.37 -6.07 7.58
C LYS A 44 -3.77 -5.76 8.11
N PRO A 45 -4.03 -5.33 9.35
CA PRO A 45 -5.38 -5.03 9.81
C PRO A 45 -6.08 -3.90 9.03
N PHE A 46 -5.31 -3.06 8.33
CA PHE A 46 -5.81 -1.88 7.67
C PHE A 46 -6.00 -2.15 6.18
N ASN A 47 -7.26 -2.40 5.80
CA ASN A 47 -7.62 -2.68 4.41
C ASN A 47 -8.26 -1.47 3.73
N THR A 48 -7.50 -0.69 2.96
CA THR A 48 -8.16 0.20 2.00
C THR A 48 -7.23 0.57 0.83
N ARG A 49 -7.56 0.07 -0.39
CA ARG A 49 -6.91 0.51 -1.65
C ARG A 49 -6.88 2.03 -1.76
N ARG A 50 -8.00 2.67 -1.41
CA ARG A 50 -8.15 4.13 -1.43
C ARG A 50 -7.20 4.83 -0.46
N SER A 51 -6.97 4.27 0.73
CA SER A 51 -6.03 4.88 1.68
C SER A 51 -4.58 4.65 1.25
N ALA A 52 -4.22 3.47 0.76
CA ALA A 52 -2.89 3.22 0.18
C ALA A 52 -2.58 4.18 -0.99
N LEU A 53 -3.53 4.36 -1.92
CA LEU A 53 -3.39 5.35 -3.00
C LEU A 53 -3.32 6.79 -2.48
N ARG A 54 -4.09 7.10 -1.43
CA ARG A 54 -4.03 8.41 -0.77
C ARG A 54 -2.68 8.65 -0.09
N CYS A 55 -2.02 7.63 0.45
CA CYS A 55 -0.64 7.75 0.97
C CYS A 55 0.33 8.19 -0.12
N ILE A 56 0.24 7.58 -1.30
CA ILE A 56 1.12 7.92 -2.43
C ILE A 56 0.82 9.35 -2.90
N ARG A 57 -0.46 9.69 -3.06
CA ARG A 57 -0.88 10.99 -3.59
C ARG A 57 -0.63 12.16 -2.64
N LEU A 58 -0.81 11.97 -1.33
CA LEU A 58 -0.68 13.03 -0.33
C LEU A 58 0.64 13.01 0.45
N GLY A 59 1.40 11.91 0.38
CA GLY A 59 2.33 11.53 1.45
C GLY A 59 3.78 11.29 1.05
N GLY A 60 4.25 11.77 -0.10
CA GLY A 60 5.69 12.06 -0.24
C GLY A 60 6.66 10.87 -0.17
N PHE A 61 6.19 9.65 -0.44
CA PHE A 61 7.08 8.49 -0.59
C PHE A 61 7.46 8.31 -2.06
N SER A 62 8.65 8.81 -2.43
CA SER A 62 9.20 8.67 -3.78
C SER A 62 9.65 7.24 -4.10
N ASN A 63 10.07 6.49 -3.08
CA ASN A 63 10.52 5.10 -3.19
C ASN A 63 9.54 4.15 -2.51
N ALA A 64 8.41 3.88 -3.16
CA ALA A 64 7.35 3.05 -2.61
C ALA A 64 6.65 2.16 -3.63
N GLU A 65 6.09 1.04 -3.14
CA GLU A 65 5.38 0.03 -3.92
C GLU A 65 4.02 -0.28 -3.26
N ILE A 66 2.96 -0.45 -4.07
CA ILE A 66 1.68 -0.95 -3.55
C ILE A 66 1.72 -2.48 -3.52
N ILE A 67 1.54 -3.04 -2.34
CA ILE A 67 1.42 -4.48 -2.12
C ILE A 67 -0.06 -4.83 -1.98
N THR A 68 -0.46 -5.88 -2.69
CA THR A 68 -1.74 -6.57 -2.49
C THR A 68 -1.49 -7.87 -1.74
N VAL A 69 -2.13 -8.06 -0.57
CA VAL A 69 -1.93 -9.26 0.26
C VAL A 69 -3.27 -9.99 0.43
N LYS A 70 -3.32 -11.29 0.14
CA LYS A 70 -4.54 -12.08 0.33
C LYS A 70 -4.85 -12.23 1.83
N ARG A 71 -6.11 -12.03 2.19
CA ARG A 71 -6.64 -12.40 3.50
C ARG A 71 -6.74 -13.93 3.53
N ASN A 72 -5.98 -14.56 4.43
CA ASN A 72 -6.11 -15.99 4.71
C ASN A 72 -7.43 -16.27 5.41
#